data_AF-A0A7J7MZV3-F1
#
_entry.id   AF-A0A7J7MZV3-F1
#
_cell.length_a   1.000
_cell.length_b   1.000
_cell.length_c   1.000
_cell.angle_alpha   90.00
_cell.angle_beta   90.00
_cell.angle_gamma   90.00
#
_symmetry.space_group_name_H-M   'P 1'
#
loop_
_entity.id
_entity.type
_entity.pdbx_description
1 polymer ?
#
loop_
_entity_poly.entity_id
_entity_poly.type
_entity_poly.pdbx_seq_one_letter_code
_entity_poly.pdbx_strand_id
1 'polypeptide(L)'
;MDELHKDLNRVKLKPYIELKDDNGRSDEEFANECWENHKAQNDSVIVDVCQGQYKSTLICPYYSKVLVTFDPFMYLSLPLPLTVTWEITVTVFYGDGTTLPIPFTITMLKDGSCKDPLEALSAKCYLRSDETLLLVEQYS
;
A
#
# COMPACT_ATOMS: atom_id res chain seq x y z
N MET A 1 11.94 -22.35 -10.31
CA MET A 1 12.13 -22.82 -8.92
C MET A 1 10.94 -23.60 -8.41
N ASP A 2 9.71 -23.22 -8.81
CA ASP A 2 8.50 -24.02 -8.57
C ASP A 2 8.56 -25.44 -9.18
N GLU A 3 9.13 -25.59 -10.38
CA GLU A 3 9.32 -26.93 -10.98
C GLU A 3 10.29 -27.79 -10.17
N LEU A 4 11.42 -27.23 -9.72
CA LEU A 4 12.38 -27.97 -8.88
C LEU A 4 11.79 -28.34 -7.51
N HIS A 5 10.99 -27.45 -6.93
CA HIS A 5 10.27 -27.73 -5.69
C HIS A 5 9.25 -28.86 -5.88
N LYS A 6 8.51 -28.90 -6.99
CA LYS A 6 7.56 -29.98 -7.32
C LYS A 6 8.24 -31.33 -7.52
N ASP A 7 9.37 -31.36 -8.23
CA ASP A 7 10.12 -32.60 -8.49
C ASP A 7 10.75 -33.18 -7.21
N LEU A 8 11.20 -32.30 -6.31
CA LEU A 8 11.80 -32.67 -5.03
C LEU A 8 10.81 -32.79 -3.88
N ASN A 9 9.52 -32.51 -4.10
CA ASN A 9 8.52 -32.62 -3.05
C ASN A 9 8.35 -34.10 -2.66
N ARG A 10 8.62 -34.38 -1.39
CA ARG A 10 8.50 -35.71 -0.79
C ARG A 10 7.03 -36.10 -0.56
N VAL A 11 6.14 -35.11 -0.48
CA VAL A 11 4.70 -35.29 -0.36
C VAL A 11 4.10 -35.61 -1.73
N LYS A 12 3.72 -36.87 -1.95
CA LYS A 12 3.10 -37.33 -3.21
C LYS A 12 1.57 -37.17 -3.25
N LEU A 13 0.93 -37.10 -2.08
CA LEU A 13 -0.52 -37.00 -1.93
C LEU A 13 -0.81 -35.89 -0.94
N LYS A 14 -1.41 -34.79 -1.40
CA LYS A 14 -1.62 -33.60 -0.59
C LYS A 14 -2.84 -33.78 0.32
N PRO A 15 -2.68 -33.77 1.65
CA PRO A 15 -3.83 -33.81 2.56
C PRO A 15 -4.62 -32.51 2.46
N TYR A 16 -5.95 -32.61 2.55
CA TYR A 16 -6.81 -31.45 2.71
C TYR A 16 -6.61 -30.88 4.12
N ILE A 17 -6.29 -29.59 4.20
CA ILE A 17 -6.10 -28.88 5.46
C ILE A 17 -7.09 -27.72 5.46
N GLU A 18 -7.98 -27.69 6.45
CA GLU A 18 -8.87 -26.56 6.67
C GLU A 18 -8.07 -25.36 7.19
N LEU A 19 -8.23 -24.21 6.53
CA LEU A 19 -7.69 -22.95 7.01
C LEU A 19 -8.54 -22.49 8.19
N LYS A 20 -7.93 -22.48 9.38
CA LYS A 20 -8.54 -21.96 10.61
C LYS A 20 -8.15 -20.50 10.78
N ASP A 21 -9.05 -19.74 11.42
CA ASP A 21 -8.72 -18.39 11.88
C ASP A 21 -7.76 -18.47 13.09
N ASP A 22 -7.20 -17.32 13.47
CA ASP A 22 -6.35 -17.22 14.66
C ASP A 22 -7.11 -17.64 15.94
N ASN A 23 -8.44 -17.57 15.93
CA ASN A 23 -9.33 -17.94 17.03
C ASN A 23 -8.94 -17.27 18.37
N GLY A 24 -8.29 -16.10 18.31
CA GLY A 24 -7.77 -15.38 19.48
C GLY A 24 -6.53 -16.00 20.14
N ARG A 25 -5.84 -16.93 19.46
CA ARG A 25 -4.57 -17.52 19.91
C ARG A 25 -3.42 -16.55 19.70
N SER A 26 -2.25 -16.87 20.25
CA SER A 26 -1.06 -16.05 20.00
C SER A 26 -0.60 -16.17 18.54
N ASP A 27 0.00 -15.10 18.02
CA ASP A 27 0.58 -15.10 16.67
C ASP A 27 1.60 -16.22 16.47
N GLU A 28 2.41 -16.52 17.50
CA GLU A 28 3.45 -17.55 17.43
C GLU A 28 2.86 -18.95 17.29
N GLU A 29 1.84 -19.28 18.10
CA GLU A 29 1.16 -20.58 18.01
C GLU A 29 0.47 -20.76 16.67
N PHE A 30 -0.20 -19.71 16.19
CA PHE A 30 -0.92 -19.77 14.91
C PHE A 30 0.04 -19.81 13.72
N ALA A 31 1.12 -19.04 13.75
CA ALA A 31 2.19 -19.09 12.73
C ALA A 31 2.80 -20.50 12.62
N ASN A 32 3.12 -21.11 13.77
CA ASN A 32 3.65 -22.46 13.83
C ASN A 32 2.68 -23.49 13.26
N GLU A 33 1.38 -23.44 13.62
CA GLU A 33 0.37 -24.32 13.02
C GLU A 33 0.28 -24.14 11.50
N CYS A 34 0.24 -22.90 11.01
CA CYS A 34 0.23 -22.60 9.59
C CYS A 34 1.50 -23.12 8.89
N TRP A 35 2.67 -23.04 9.53
CA TRP A 35 3.94 -23.51 8.97
C TRP A 35 4.02 -25.03 8.92
N GLU A 36 3.57 -25.73 9.96
CA GLU A 36 3.49 -27.20 9.95
C GLU A 36 2.52 -27.69 8.87
N ASN A 37 1.37 -27.03 8.72
CA ASN A 37 0.41 -27.32 7.65
C ASN A 37 1.01 -27.12 6.25
N HIS A 38 1.79 -26.04 6.06
CA HIS A 38 2.50 -25.79 4.81
C HIS A 38 3.53 -26.88 4.50
N LYS A 39 4.37 -27.26 5.48
CA LYS A 39 5.36 -28.34 5.35
C LYS A 39 4.72 -29.70 5.09
N ALA A 40 3.55 -29.97 5.69
CA ALA A 40 2.81 -31.21 5.46
C ALA A 40 2.38 -31.40 3.99
N GLN A 41 2.30 -30.32 3.21
CA GLN A 41 1.99 -30.36 1.77
C GLN A 41 3.23 -30.12 0.89
N ASN A 42 4.27 -29.51 1.44
CA ASN A 42 5.44 -29.02 0.73
C ASN A 42 6.70 -29.33 1.55
N ASP A 43 7.29 -30.51 1.33
CA ASP A 43 8.52 -30.95 2.01
C ASP A 43 9.65 -31.08 0.99
N SER A 44 10.52 -30.07 0.94
CA SER A 44 11.73 -30.10 0.14
C SER A 44 12.82 -29.17 0.69
N VAL A 45 14.07 -29.40 0.29
CA VAL A 45 15.23 -28.58 0.69
C VAL A 45 15.06 -27.09 0.37
N ILE A 46 14.24 -26.76 -0.63
CA ILE A 46 13.93 -25.38 -0.99
C ILE A 46 13.08 -24.70 0.10
N VAL A 47 12.17 -25.45 0.73
CA VAL A 47 11.36 -24.94 1.84
C VAL A 47 12.26 -24.63 3.03
N ASP A 48 13.19 -25.53 3.35
CA ASP A 48 14.09 -25.38 4.49
C ASP A 48 15.06 -24.20 4.35
N VAL A 49 15.54 -23.94 3.13
CA VAL A 49 16.62 -22.96 2.90
C VAL A 49 16.10 -21.62 2.41
N CYS A 50 14.99 -21.60 1.66
CA CYS A 50 14.58 -20.44 0.88
C CYS A 50 13.18 -19.93 1.19
N GLN A 51 12.39 -20.62 2.02
CA GLN A 51 11.06 -20.15 2.38
C GLN A 51 11.00 -19.53 3.77
N GLY A 52 10.28 -18.42 3.88
CA GLY A 52 9.86 -17.81 5.13
C GLY A 52 8.35 -17.69 5.19
N GLN A 53 7.84 -16.97 6.18
CA GLN A 53 6.41 -16.78 6.38
C GLN A 53 6.10 -15.30 6.67
N TYR A 54 5.10 -14.75 5.96
CA TYR A 54 4.55 -13.42 6.23
C TYR A 54 3.40 -13.50 7.23
N LYS A 55 3.25 -12.47 8.07
CA LYS A 55 1.99 -12.21 8.76
C LYS A 55 1.20 -11.19 7.94
N SER A 56 0.14 -11.65 7.27
CA SER A 56 -0.78 -10.80 6.53
C SER A 56 -1.95 -10.42 7.44
N THR A 57 -2.25 -9.12 7.55
CA THR A 57 -3.41 -8.64 8.33
C THR A 57 -4.32 -7.84 7.41
N LEU A 58 -5.52 -8.36 7.17
CA LEU A 58 -6.55 -7.69 6.39
C LEU A 58 -7.59 -7.11 7.34
N ILE A 59 -7.85 -5.81 7.20
CA ILE A 59 -8.86 -5.10 7.99
C ILE A 59 -9.96 -4.68 7.04
N CYS A 60 -11.18 -5.17 7.27
CA CYS A 60 -12.34 -4.74 6.51
C CYS A 60 -12.74 -3.31 6.93
N PRO A 61 -12.76 -2.32 6.01
CA PRO A 61 -13.05 -0.93 6.37
C PRO A 61 -14.52 -0.69 6.77
N TYR A 62 -15.42 -1.62 6.48
CA TYR A 62 -16.86 -1.47 6.75
C TYR A 62 -17.33 -2.15 8.04
N TYR A 63 -16.71 -3.28 8.41
CA TYR A 63 -17.21 -4.15 9.49
C TYR A 63 -16.20 -4.37 10.62
N SER A 64 -15.05 -3.68 10.59
CA SER A 64 -13.96 -3.82 11.58
C SER A 64 -13.50 -5.27 11.81
N LYS A 65 -13.80 -6.19 10.88
CA LYS A 65 -13.30 -7.56 10.92
C LYS A 65 -11.82 -7.53 10.57
N VAL A 66 -11.00 -8.07 11.48
CA VAL A 66 -9.58 -8.31 11.25
C VAL A 66 -9.41 -9.79 10.89
N LEU A 67 -8.69 -10.04 9.81
CA LEU A 67 -8.30 -11.38 9.39
C LEU A 67 -6.77 -11.44 9.39
N VAL A 68 -6.21 -12.36 10.16
CA VAL A 68 -4.78 -12.63 10.19
C VAL A 68 -4.52 -13.95 9.46
N THR A 69 -3.56 -13.95 8.53
CA THR A 69 -3.09 -15.16 7.85
C THR A 69 -1.57 -15.21 7.88
N PHE A 70 -1.03 -16.43 7.81
CA PHE A 70 0.41 -16.68 7.80
C PHE A 70 0.83 -17.37 6.51
N ASP A 71 1.34 -16.58 5.57
CA ASP A 71 1.52 -17.00 4.17
C ASP A 71 2.99 -17.32 3.86
N PRO A 72 3.31 -18.50 3.31
CA PRO A 72 4.68 -18.86 2.93
C PRO A 72 5.16 -18.01 1.75
N PHE A 73 6.41 -17.54 1.79
CA PHE A 73 7.04 -16.81 0.69
C PHE A 73 8.44 -17.34 0.40
N MET A 74 8.93 -17.10 -0.82
CA MET A 74 10.28 -17.53 -1.26
C MET A 74 11.20 -16.35 -1.58
N TYR A 75 10.63 -15.20 -1.91
CA TYR A 75 11.36 -13.98 -2.26
C TYR A 75 10.62 -12.76 -1.71
N LEU A 76 11.39 -11.72 -1.35
CA LEU A 76 10.86 -10.45 -0.88
C LEU A 76 10.87 -9.45 -2.05
N SER A 77 9.69 -9.04 -2.50
CA SER A 77 9.55 -7.91 -3.41
C SER A 77 9.56 -6.62 -2.59
N LEU A 78 10.66 -5.88 -2.64
CA LEU A 78 10.76 -4.59 -1.95
C LEU A 78 10.28 -3.47 -2.87
N PRO A 79 9.22 -2.72 -2.48
CA PRO A 79 8.81 -1.56 -3.26
C PRO A 79 9.92 -0.51 -3.21
N LEU A 80 10.31 -0.01 -4.38
CA LEU A 80 11.15 1.17 -4.45
C LEU A 80 10.29 2.41 -4.18
N PRO A 81 10.77 3.39 -3.39
CA PRO A 81 10.06 4.64 -3.19
C PRO A 81 10.01 5.40 -4.53
N LEU A 82 8.88 5.31 -5.21
CA LEU A 82 8.59 6.11 -6.40
C LEU A 82 7.77 7.31 -5.93
N THR A 83 8.43 8.38 -5.50
CA THR A 83 7.78 9.68 -5.34
C THR A 83 7.50 10.23 -6.74
N VAL A 84 6.35 9.85 -7.30
CA VAL A 84 5.86 10.42 -8.56
C VAL A 84 5.29 11.79 -8.23
N THR A 85 6.16 12.79 -8.29
CA THR A 85 5.73 14.18 -8.23
C THR A 85 5.23 14.63 -9.59
N TRP A 86 4.14 15.38 -9.62
CA TRP A 86 3.65 16.05 -10.81
C TRP A 86 3.66 17.56 -10.58
N GLU A 87 3.97 18.32 -11.63
CA GLU A 87 3.96 19.78 -11.58
C GLU A 87 2.71 20.31 -12.28
N ILE A 88 1.99 21.20 -11.60
CA ILE A 88 0.84 21.92 -12.14
C ILE A 88 1.17 23.39 -12.16
N THR A 89 0.80 24.07 -13.25
CA THR A 89 0.78 25.54 -13.27
C THR A 89 -0.64 26.03 -13.05
N VAL A 90 -0.86 26.76 -11.95
CA VAL A 90 -2.14 27.37 -11.58
C VAL A 90 -2.04 28.87 -11.79
N THR A 91 -2.97 29.46 -12.53
CA THR A 91 -3.01 30.92 -12.72
C THR A 91 -3.92 31.54 -11.67
N VAL A 92 -3.36 32.44 -10.86
CA VAL A 92 -4.10 33.16 -9.81
C VAL A 92 -4.58 34.50 -10.35
N PHE A 93 -5.86 34.79 -10.12
CA PHE A 93 -6.51 36.05 -10.46
C PHE A 93 -6.89 36.79 -9.19
N TYR A 94 -6.51 38.05 -9.08
CA TYR A 94 -6.87 38.90 -7.94
C TYR A 94 -8.18 39.63 -8.25
N GLY A 95 -9.16 39.50 -7.35
CA GLY A 95 -10.52 40.01 -7.55
C GLY A 95 -10.64 41.54 -7.49
N ASP A 96 -9.59 42.24 -7.07
CA ASP A 96 -9.50 43.69 -7.00
C ASP A 96 -9.08 44.32 -8.34
N GLY A 97 -8.69 43.51 -9.33
CA GLY A 97 -8.26 43.96 -10.65
C GLY A 97 -6.96 44.78 -10.66
N THR A 98 -6.23 44.83 -9.54
CA THR A 98 -5.02 45.66 -9.42
C THR A 98 -3.79 44.99 -10.03
N THR A 99 -3.79 43.66 -10.12
CA THR A 99 -2.67 42.85 -10.61
C THR A 99 -3.10 41.92 -11.73
N LEU A 100 -2.23 41.81 -12.74
CA LEU A 100 -2.39 40.85 -13.83
C LEU A 100 -2.35 39.40 -13.31
N PRO A 101 -2.94 38.44 -14.03
CA PRO A 101 -2.94 37.03 -13.63
C PRO A 101 -1.50 36.49 -13.50
N ILE A 102 -1.20 35.81 -12.40
CA ILE A 102 0.15 35.31 -12.10
C ILE A 102 0.15 33.78 -12.14
N PRO A 103 0.98 33.13 -12.97
CA PRO A 103 1.13 31.68 -12.95
C PRO A 103 2.02 31.22 -11.78
N PHE A 104 1.56 30.21 -11.05
CA PHE A 104 2.30 29.54 -9.98
C PHE A 104 2.47 28.07 -10.30
N THR A 105 3.72 27.59 -10.29
CA THR A 105 4.01 26.16 -10.41
C THR A 105 4.05 25.51 -9.04
N ILE A 106 3.21 24.50 -8.83
CA ILE A 106 3.17 23.68 -7.61
C ILE A 106 3.56 22.25 -7.93
N THR A 107 4.40 21.66 -7.08
CA THR A 107 4.80 20.26 -7.16
C THR A 107 3.95 19.48 -6.18
N MET A 108 3.28 18.44 -6.66
CA MET A 108 2.34 17.63 -5.89
C MET A 108 2.70 16.15 -5.99
N LEU A 109 2.28 15.36 -5.00
CA LEU A 109 2.35 13.90 -5.08
C LEU A 109 1.12 13.37 -5.83
N LYS A 110 1.31 12.34 -6.66
CA LYS A 110 0.25 11.78 -7.53
C LYS A 110 -0.89 11.10 -6.75
N ASP A 111 -0.65 10.72 -5.49
CA ASP A 111 -1.60 10.14 -4.54
C ASP A 111 -2.18 11.17 -3.55
N GLY A 112 -1.86 12.45 -3.74
CA GLY A 112 -2.32 13.54 -2.88
C GLY A 112 -3.82 13.82 -2.94
N SER A 113 -4.35 14.40 -1.87
CA SER A 113 -5.75 14.85 -1.79
C SER A 113 -5.93 16.19 -2.52
N CYS A 114 -7.13 16.51 -2.99
CA CYS A 114 -7.45 17.82 -3.61
C CYS A 114 -7.25 19.03 -2.68
N LYS A 115 -6.90 18.81 -1.41
CA LYS A 115 -6.54 19.86 -0.44
C LYS A 115 -5.08 20.29 -0.52
N ASP A 116 -4.21 19.39 -0.97
CA ASP A 116 -2.76 19.60 -1.10
C ASP A 116 -2.38 20.76 -2.04
N PRO A 117 -3.07 21.00 -3.19
CA PRO A 117 -2.79 22.17 -4.02
C PRO A 117 -3.13 23.49 -3.32
N LEU A 118 -4.23 23.53 -2.56
CA LEU A 118 -4.69 24.75 -1.89
C LEU A 118 -3.71 25.17 -0.79
N GLU A 119 -3.17 24.20 -0.05
CA GLU A 119 -2.16 24.42 0.99
C GLU A 119 -0.80 24.81 0.38
N ALA A 120 -0.38 24.16 -0.70
CA ALA A 120 0.85 24.52 -1.41
C ALA A 120 0.78 25.93 -2.03
N LEU A 121 -0.39 26.31 -2.56
CA LEU A 121 -0.62 27.65 -3.12
C LEU A 121 -0.71 28.72 -2.03
N SER A 122 -1.43 28.46 -0.93
CA SER A 122 -1.55 29.44 0.17
C SER A 122 -0.19 29.77 0.77
N ALA A 123 0.70 28.78 0.92
CA ALA A 123 2.07 28.97 1.38
C ALA A 123 2.92 29.81 0.42
N LYS A 124 2.70 29.69 -0.91
CA LYS A 124 3.44 30.47 -1.92
C LYS A 124 2.85 31.85 -2.19
N CYS A 125 1.56 32.06 -1.93
CA CYS A 125 0.84 33.27 -2.33
C CYS A 125 0.85 34.41 -1.29
N TYR A 126 1.50 34.26 -0.13
CA TYR A 126 1.55 35.31 0.93
C TYR A 126 0.17 35.93 1.24
N LEU A 127 -0.88 35.12 1.26
CA LEU A 127 -2.25 35.58 1.47
C LEU A 127 -2.38 36.29 2.82
N ARG A 128 -3.08 37.42 2.83
CA ARG A 128 -3.46 38.11 4.07
C ARG A 128 -4.63 37.38 4.74
N SER A 129 -4.81 37.61 6.05
CA SER A 129 -5.80 36.90 6.86
C SER A 129 -7.27 37.14 6.43
N ASP A 130 -7.51 38.10 5.56
CA ASP A 130 -8.80 38.48 4.98
C ASP A 130 -9.01 37.98 3.53
N GLU A 131 -8.05 37.28 2.94
CA GLU A 131 -8.10 36.80 1.56
C GLU A 131 -8.54 35.33 1.49
N THR A 132 -9.39 34.99 0.51
CA THR A 132 -9.91 33.63 0.31
C THR A 132 -9.50 33.12 -1.06
N LEU A 133 -8.92 31.92 -1.13
CA LEU A 133 -8.50 31.29 -2.38
C LEU A 133 -9.60 30.32 -2.85
N LEU A 134 -10.11 30.54 -4.06
CA LEU A 134 -11.13 29.69 -4.69
C LEU A 134 -10.51 28.92 -5.85
N LEU A 135 -10.63 27.59 -5.83
CA LEU A 135 -10.22 26.73 -6.93
C LEU A 135 -11.36 26.64 -7.94
N VAL A 136 -11.10 26.97 -9.20
CA VAL A 136 -12.07 26.83 -10.29
C VAL A 136 -11.53 25.86 -11.32
N GLU A 137 -12.27 24.80 -11.59
CA GLU A 137 -11.98 23.90 -12.70
C GLU A 137 -12.51 24.51 -14.00
N GLN A 138 -11.63 24.79 -14.94
CA GLN A 138 -12.02 25.21 -16.28
C GLN A 138 -12.15 23.97 -17.18
N TYR A 139 -13.38 23.54 -17.43
CA TYR A 139 -13.67 22.55 -18.45
C TYR A 139 -13.54 23.20 -19.83
N SER A 140 -12.65 22.66 -20.66
CA SER A 140 -12.47 23.05 -22.07
C SER A 140 -13.18 22.05 -22.98
#